data_AF-A0A2X4TA80-F1
#
_entry.id   AF-A0A2X4TA80-F1
#
_cell.length_a   1.000
_cell.length_b   1.000
_cell.length_c   1.000
_cell.angle_alpha   90.00
_cell.angle_beta   90.00
_cell.angle_gamma   90.00
#
_symmetry.space_group_name_H-M   'P 1'
#
loop_
_entity.id
_entity.type
_entity.pdbx_description
1 polymer ?
#
loop_
_entity_poly.entity_id
_entity_poly.type
_entity_poly.pdbx_seq_one_letter_code
_entity_poly.pdbx_strand_id
1 'polypeptide(L)'
;MTILPLYVMWLWPEISLNYMFAWRAMRAIRVLRILKLLRFMPSLRVFWSAIISARHQLILFYSFIAIVMIIFGALMYLIEGPKYGFTTLNASVYWAIVTVTTVGYGDITPHTPLGRIVASVLILIGYSVIAIPTGLITTHMSSAFQKRHWQRKCPQCQQSQHEHSAQYCNRCGSKLPD
;
A
#
# COMPACT_ATOMS: atom_id res chain seq x y z
N MET A 1 -20.68 -18.45 -9.08
CA MET A 1 -19.30 -18.87 -9.43
C MET A 1 -19.00 -20.31 -8.96
N THR A 2 -19.92 -21.25 -9.20
CA THR A 2 -19.74 -22.69 -8.94
C THR A 2 -20.13 -23.55 -10.15
N ILE A 3 -20.76 -22.95 -11.16
CA ILE A 3 -21.39 -23.64 -12.30
C ILE A 3 -20.60 -23.42 -13.61
N LEU A 4 -19.80 -22.33 -13.66
CA LEU A 4 -18.96 -21.97 -14.81
C LEU A 4 -17.99 -23.10 -15.25
N PRO A 5 -17.37 -23.88 -14.34
CA PRO A 5 -16.47 -24.97 -14.73
C PRO A 5 -17.21 -26.13 -15.42
N LEU A 6 -18.50 -26.32 -15.12
CA LEU A 6 -19.30 -27.41 -15.68
C LEU A 6 -19.70 -27.12 -17.14
N TYR A 7 -19.98 -25.86 -17.45
CA TYR A 7 -20.41 -25.43 -18.79
C TYR A 7 -19.24 -25.41 -19.79
N VAL A 8 -18.04 -25.06 -19.33
CA VAL A 8 -16.80 -25.11 -20.14
C VAL A 8 -16.41 -26.56 -20.48
N MET A 9 -16.68 -27.50 -19.57
CA MET A 9 -16.36 -28.92 -19.76
C MET A 9 -17.29 -29.63 -20.76
N TRP A 10 -18.52 -29.13 -20.93
CA TRP A 10 -19.49 -29.69 -21.89
C TRP A 10 -19.19 -29.30 -23.34
N LEU A 11 -18.52 -28.17 -23.58
CA LEU A 11 -18.32 -27.66 -24.92
C LEU A 11 -17.13 -28.32 -25.64
N TRP A 12 -16.01 -28.64 -24.97
CA TRP A 12 -14.77 -29.12 -25.62
C TRP A 12 -14.07 -30.30 -24.90
N PRO A 13 -14.34 -31.56 -25.30
CA PRO A 13 -13.77 -32.76 -24.68
C PRO A 13 -12.34 -33.16 -25.17
N GLU A 14 -11.78 -32.54 -26.22
CA GLU A 14 -10.56 -33.04 -26.88
C GLU A 14 -9.21 -32.45 -26.39
N ILE A 15 -9.19 -31.55 -25.41
CA ILE A 15 -7.97 -30.78 -25.04
C ILE A 15 -7.38 -31.26 -23.69
N SER A 16 -7.31 -32.58 -23.46
CA SER A 16 -7.21 -33.16 -22.10
C SER A 16 -5.83 -33.13 -21.42
N LEU A 17 -4.70 -32.98 -22.14
CA LEU A 17 -3.36 -33.18 -21.54
C LEU A 17 -2.70 -31.91 -20.95
N ASN A 18 -2.93 -30.72 -21.50
CA ASN A 18 -2.39 -29.46 -20.95
C ASN A 18 -3.26 -28.85 -19.83
N TYR A 19 -4.45 -29.40 -19.59
CA TYR A 19 -5.43 -28.86 -18.64
C TYR A 19 -5.24 -29.36 -17.20
N MET A 20 -4.30 -30.27 -16.91
CA MET A 20 -4.07 -30.74 -15.54
C MET A 20 -3.55 -29.63 -14.62
N PHE A 21 -2.71 -28.72 -15.14
CA PHE A 21 -2.26 -27.51 -14.43
C PHE A 21 -3.37 -26.46 -14.32
N ALA A 22 -4.14 -26.22 -15.40
CA ALA A 22 -5.28 -25.31 -15.40
C ALA A 22 -6.39 -25.77 -14.42
N TRP A 23 -6.60 -27.08 -14.29
CA TRP A 23 -7.52 -27.70 -13.33
C TRP A 23 -7.05 -27.56 -11.88
N ARG A 24 -5.74 -27.76 -11.61
CA ARG A 24 -5.13 -27.48 -10.30
C ARG A 24 -5.24 -25.99 -9.93
N ALA A 25 -5.02 -25.09 -10.89
CA ALA A 25 -5.20 -23.65 -10.71
C ALA A 25 -6.68 -23.26 -10.48
N MET A 26 -7.63 -23.88 -11.17
CA MET A 26 -9.06 -23.69 -10.91
C MET A 26 -9.49 -24.14 -9.51
N ARG A 27 -8.82 -25.13 -8.91
CA ARG A 27 -9.05 -25.47 -7.49
C ARG A 27 -8.50 -24.39 -6.56
N ALA A 28 -7.38 -23.74 -6.92
CA ALA A 28 -6.83 -22.61 -6.16
C ALA A 28 -7.74 -21.37 -6.15
N ILE A 29 -8.64 -21.19 -7.14
CA ILE A 29 -9.70 -20.16 -7.10
C ILE A 29 -10.61 -20.30 -5.87
N ARG A 30 -10.68 -21.48 -5.23
CA ARG A 30 -11.40 -21.63 -3.96
C ARG A 30 -10.73 -20.87 -2.81
N VAL A 31 -9.41 -20.66 -2.85
CA VAL A 31 -8.67 -19.81 -1.89
C VAL A 31 -9.15 -18.36 -1.99
N LEU A 32 -9.60 -17.91 -3.17
CA LEU A 32 -10.21 -16.59 -3.32
C LEU A 32 -11.53 -16.45 -2.52
N ARG A 33 -12.09 -17.53 -1.95
CA ARG A 33 -13.17 -17.40 -0.95
C ARG A 33 -12.71 -16.69 0.32
N ILE A 34 -11.43 -16.73 0.69
CA ILE A 34 -10.89 -15.92 1.79
C ILE A 34 -11.01 -14.41 1.50
N LEU A 35 -10.97 -14.00 0.22
CA LEU A 35 -11.25 -12.60 -0.15
C LEU A 35 -12.71 -12.19 0.13
N LYS A 36 -13.66 -13.12 0.30
CA LYS A 36 -14.99 -12.78 0.81
C LYS A 36 -14.94 -12.27 2.25
N LEU A 37 -13.99 -12.72 3.06
CA LEU A 37 -13.78 -12.22 4.43
C LEU A 37 -13.42 -10.72 4.41
N LEU A 38 -12.61 -10.29 3.42
CA LEU A 38 -12.31 -8.86 3.21
C LEU A 38 -13.57 -8.04 2.87
N ARG A 39 -14.60 -8.64 2.25
CA ARG A 39 -15.87 -7.94 1.99
C ARG A 39 -16.72 -7.74 3.25
N PHE A 40 -16.50 -8.57 4.27
CA PHE A 40 -17.21 -8.54 5.54
C PHE A 40 -16.56 -7.62 6.59
N MET A 41 -15.35 -7.11 6.31
CA MET A 41 -14.68 -6.14 7.18
C MET A 41 -15.00 -4.71 6.73
N PRO A 42 -15.99 -4.02 7.34
CA PRO A 42 -16.25 -2.60 7.07
C PRO A 42 -15.01 -1.72 7.29
N SER A 43 -14.08 -2.18 8.14
CA SER A 43 -12.78 -1.55 8.40
C SER A 43 -11.90 -1.41 7.15
N LEU A 44 -11.97 -2.34 6.19
CA LEU A 44 -11.22 -2.23 4.93
C LEU A 44 -11.74 -1.11 4.03
N ARG A 45 -13.04 -0.77 4.12
CA ARG A 45 -13.59 0.39 3.40
C ARG A 45 -13.06 1.70 3.96
N VAL A 46 -12.87 1.78 5.28
CA VAL A 46 -12.28 2.95 5.94
C VAL A 46 -10.81 3.07 5.58
N PHE A 47 -10.07 1.95 5.61
CA PHE A 47 -8.68 1.90 5.14
C PHE A 47 -8.54 2.35 3.67
N TRP A 48 -9.37 1.82 2.77
CA TRP A 48 -9.36 2.20 1.37
C TRP A 48 -9.71 3.69 1.16
N SER A 49 -10.70 4.18 1.92
CA SER A 49 -11.06 5.61 1.92
C SER A 49 -9.92 6.48 2.44
N ALA A 50 -9.15 6.02 3.42
CA ALA A 50 -7.98 6.74 3.92
C ALA A 50 -6.88 6.82 2.85
N ILE A 51 -6.59 5.72 2.15
CA ILE A 51 -5.64 5.70 1.03
C ILE A 51 -6.08 6.65 -0.09
N ILE A 52 -7.36 6.61 -0.50
CA ILE A 52 -7.85 7.47 -1.59
C ILE A 52 -7.79 8.96 -1.20
N SER A 53 -7.95 9.27 0.09
CA SER A 53 -7.84 10.62 0.63
C SER A 53 -6.37 11.07 0.71
N ALA A 54 -5.47 10.15 1.08
CA ALA A 54 -4.03 10.37 1.15
C ALA A 54 -3.32 10.33 -0.22
N ARG A 55 -4.01 9.97 -1.31
CA ARG A 55 -3.40 9.64 -2.60
C ARG A 55 -2.44 10.71 -3.13
N HIS A 56 -2.80 11.99 -3.00
CA HIS A 56 -1.97 13.08 -3.52
C HIS A 56 -0.66 13.20 -2.74
N GLN A 57 -0.75 13.11 -1.41
CA GLN A 57 0.42 13.13 -0.51
C GLN A 57 1.30 11.89 -0.73
N LEU A 58 0.70 10.70 -0.93
CA LEU A 58 1.44 9.48 -1.24
C LEU A 58 2.15 9.55 -2.60
N ILE A 59 1.51 10.10 -3.64
CA ILE A 59 2.12 10.27 -4.96
C ILE A 59 3.35 11.18 -4.87
N LEU A 60 3.25 12.31 -4.17
CA LEU A 60 4.37 13.23 -3.96
C LEU A 60 5.50 12.59 -3.16
N PHE A 61 5.15 11.79 -2.16
CA PHE A 61 6.13 11.07 -1.35
C PHE A 61 6.91 10.04 -2.16
N TYR A 62 6.21 9.19 -2.91
CA TYR A 62 6.85 8.17 -3.75
C TYR A 62 7.62 8.79 -4.93
N SER A 63 7.17 9.90 -5.50
CA SER A 63 7.93 10.61 -6.53
C SER A 63 9.24 11.19 -5.97
N PHE A 64 9.21 11.77 -4.78
CA PHE A 64 10.41 12.26 -4.09
C PHE A 64 11.41 11.12 -3.83
N ILE A 65 10.94 9.98 -3.31
CA ILE A 65 11.77 8.80 -3.06
C ILE A 65 12.38 8.26 -4.36
N ALA A 66 11.62 8.22 -5.44
CA ALA A 66 12.13 7.77 -6.74
C ALA A 66 13.31 8.64 -7.21
N ILE A 67 13.22 9.97 -7.03
CA ILE A 67 14.32 10.90 -7.34
C ILE A 67 15.54 10.60 -6.46
N VAL A 68 15.34 10.41 -5.15
CA VAL A 68 16.43 10.06 -4.22
C VAL A 68 17.11 8.75 -4.64
N MET A 69 16.34 7.71 -4.98
CA MET A 69 16.89 6.43 -5.46
C MET A 69 17.72 6.59 -6.73
N ILE A 70 17.29 7.44 -7.67
CA ILE A 70 18.05 7.73 -8.89
C ILE A 70 19.37 8.43 -8.56
N ILE A 71 19.35 9.42 -7.66
CA ILE A 71 20.55 10.16 -7.24
C ILE A 71 21.56 9.22 -6.55
N PHE A 72 21.12 8.43 -5.58
CA PHE A 72 22.00 7.49 -4.88
C PHE A 72 22.49 6.35 -5.80
N GLY A 73 21.62 5.87 -6.70
CA GLY A 73 22.02 4.91 -7.72
C GLY A 73 23.08 5.46 -8.67
N ALA A 74 22.93 6.71 -9.15
CA ALA A 74 23.92 7.38 -9.98
C ALA A 74 25.24 7.60 -9.23
N LEU A 75 25.18 7.97 -7.95
CA LEU A 75 26.36 8.14 -7.11
C LEU A 75 27.14 6.82 -6.96
N MET A 76 26.43 5.71 -6.71
CA MET A 76 27.04 4.38 -6.62
C MET A 76 27.62 3.90 -7.94
N TYR A 77 26.95 4.18 -9.06
CA TYR A 77 27.47 3.90 -10.39
C TYR A 77 28.83 4.57 -10.62
N LEU A 78 29.00 5.81 -10.17
CA LEU A 78 30.25 6.56 -10.30
C LEU A 78 31.36 6.08 -9.34
N ILE A 79 31.01 5.70 -8.09
CA ILE A 79 31.98 5.34 -7.06
C ILE A 79 32.50 3.90 -7.24
N GLU A 80 31.61 2.93 -7.45
CA GLU A 80 31.97 1.51 -7.53
C GLU A 80 32.30 1.08 -8.97
N GLY A 81 31.56 1.63 -9.94
CA GLY A 81 31.72 1.28 -11.35
C GLY A 81 31.38 -0.18 -11.70
N PRO A 82 31.64 -0.59 -12.95
CA PRO A 82 31.22 -1.90 -13.47
C PRO A 82 31.91 -3.09 -12.81
N LYS A 83 33.04 -2.87 -12.12
CA LYS A 83 33.84 -3.91 -11.45
C LYS A 83 33.05 -4.63 -10.34
N TYR A 84 32.10 -3.96 -9.71
CA TYR A 84 31.33 -4.47 -8.58
C TYR A 84 29.84 -4.69 -8.89
N GLY A 85 29.50 -4.85 -10.18
CA GLY A 85 28.11 -5.10 -10.61
C GLY A 85 27.29 -3.84 -10.91
N PHE A 86 27.82 -2.65 -10.64
CA PHE A 86 27.21 -1.37 -11.04
C PHE A 86 27.51 -1.07 -12.52
N THR A 87 27.05 -1.94 -13.42
CA THR A 87 27.35 -1.91 -14.86
C THR A 87 26.54 -0.86 -15.63
N THR A 88 25.31 -0.59 -15.17
CA THR A 88 24.39 0.37 -15.77
C THR A 88 23.72 1.21 -14.68
N LEU A 89 23.20 2.39 -15.07
CA LEU A 89 22.42 3.23 -14.16
C LEU A 89 21.22 2.45 -13.60
N ASN A 90 20.54 1.68 -14.45
CA ASN A 90 19.36 0.89 -14.04
C ASN A 90 19.71 -0.17 -12.99
N ALA A 91 20.84 -0.87 -13.13
CA ALA A 91 21.30 -1.83 -12.12
C ALA A 91 21.60 -1.15 -10.78
N SER A 92 22.15 0.07 -10.83
CA SER A 92 22.49 0.86 -9.64
C SER A 92 21.24 1.41 -8.93
N VAL A 93 20.23 1.82 -9.71
CA VAL A 93 18.91 2.21 -9.18
C VAL A 93 18.17 1.02 -8.61
N TYR A 94 18.24 -0.14 -9.25
CA TYR A 94 17.70 -1.40 -8.70
C TYR A 94 18.31 -1.72 -7.34
N TRP A 95 19.64 -1.60 -7.19
CA TRP A 95 20.30 -1.74 -5.90
C TRP A 95 19.77 -0.75 -4.85
N ALA A 96 19.58 0.52 -5.23
CA ALA A 96 19.03 1.53 -4.33
C ALA A 96 17.59 1.19 -3.89
N ILE A 97 16.76 0.68 -4.80
CA ILE A 97 15.39 0.22 -4.50
C ILE A 97 15.42 -0.93 -3.50
N VAL A 98 16.20 -1.99 -3.77
CA VAL A 98 16.30 -3.19 -2.93
C VAL A 98 16.85 -2.84 -1.53
N THR A 99 17.75 -1.86 -1.46
CA THR A 99 18.33 -1.38 -0.19
C THR A 99 17.34 -0.56 0.61
N VAL A 100 16.69 0.44 0.00
CA VAL A 100 15.70 1.32 0.67
C VAL A 100 14.46 0.53 1.10
N THR A 101 14.04 -0.46 0.31
CA THR A 101 12.92 -1.35 0.65
C THR A 101 13.29 -2.41 1.69
N THR A 102 14.54 -2.41 2.18
CA THR A 102 15.06 -3.35 3.19
C THR A 102 15.02 -4.82 2.75
N VAL A 103 14.87 -5.10 1.45
CA VAL A 103 14.88 -6.47 0.91
C VAL A 103 16.29 -7.05 0.94
N GLY A 104 17.27 -6.28 0.47
CA GLY A 104 18.69 -6.60 0.60
C GLY A 104 19.11 -7.96 0.03
N TYR A 105 18.81 -8.25 -1.24
CA TYR A 105 19.15 -9.54 -1.87
C TYR A 105 20.65 -9.89 -1.81
N GLY A 106 21.54 -8.89 -1.78
CA GLY A 106 22.99 -9.09 -1.70
C GLY A 106 23.64 -9.50 -3.02
N ASP A 107 22.91 -9.41 -4.13
CA ASP A 107 23.39 -9.64 -5.50
C ASP A 107 24.34 -8.54 -6.00
N ILE A 108 24.11 -7.30 -5.58
CA ILE A 108 24.98 -6.15 -5.82
C ILE A 108 25.28 -5.49 -4.47
N THR A 109 26.55 -5.23 -4.16
CA THR A 109 26.94 -4.60 -2.88
C THR A 109 28.11 -3.62 -3.03
N PRO A 110 28.15 -2.55 -2.22
CA PRO A 110 29.30 -1.63 -2.18
C PRO A 110 30.55 -2.30 -1.60
N HIS A 111 31.65 -2.29 -2.33
CA HIS A 111 32.93 -2.81 -1.84
C HIS A 111 33.89 -1.70 -1.41
N THR A 112 33.78 -0.51 -1.99
CA THR A 112 34.64 0.63 -1.65
C THR A 112 34.26 1.24 -0.29
N PRO A 113 35.23 1.81 0.46
CA PRO A 113 34.93 2.52 1.71
C PRO A 113 33.94 3.67 1.51
N LEU A 114 34.06 4.43 0.42
CA LEU A 114 33.15 5.53 0.08
C LEU A 114 31.74 5.01 -0.24
N GLY A 115 31.63 3.94 -1.04
CA GLY A 115 30.35 3.31 -1.36
C GLY A 115 29.63 2.78 -0.11
N ARG A 116 30.38 2.24 0.86
CA ARG A 116 29.81 1.80 2.15
C ARG A 116 29.26 2.95 3.00
N ILE A 117 29.92 4.11 3.01
CA ILE A 117 29.42 5.30 3.70
C ILE A 117 28.10 5.75 3.04
N VAL A 118 28.09 5.86 1.71
CA VAL A 118 26.88 6.23 0.94
C VAL A 118 25.74 5.25 1.19
N ALA A 119 26.03 3.94 1.17
CA ALA A 119 25.04 2.91 1.46
C ALA A 119 24.50 2.98 2.88
N SER A 120 25.35 3.28 3.87
CA SER A 120 24.93 3.44 5.26
C SER A 120 23.94 4.60 5.41
N VAL A 121 24.20 5.74 4.76
CA VAL A 121 23.27 6.88 4.73
C VAL A 121 21.96 6.50 4.05
N LEU A 122 22.02 5.79 2.92
CA LEU A 122 20.82 5.35 2.20
C LEU A 122 19.94 4.41 3.04
N ILE A 123 20.55 3.51 3.82
CA ILE A 123 19.83 2.60 4.72
C ILE A 123 19.08 3.37 5.81
N LEU A 124 19.70 4.40 6.41
CA LEU A 124 19.06 5.25 7.42
C LEU A 124 17.86 6.04 6.83
N ILE A 125 18.01 6.53 5.59
CA ILE A 125 16.90 7.15 4.86
C ILE A 125 15.78 6.12 4.61
N GLY A 126 16.13 4.89 4.26
CA GLY A 126 15.17 3.81 4.02
C GLY A 126 14.25 3.51 5.21
N TYR A 127 14.78 3.51 6.43
CA TYR A 127 13.94 3.37 7.64
C TYR A 127 12.89 4.49 7.77
N SER A 128 13.29 5.72 7.45
CA SER A 128 12.38 6.87 7.48
C SER A 128 11.29 6.75 6.41
N VAL A 129 11.63 6.19 5.25
CA VAL A 129 10.71 5.97 4.13
C VAL A 129 9.57 5.00 4.49
N ILE A 130 9.83 3.98 5.31
CA ILE A 130 8.78 3.02 5.71
C ILE A 130 7.80 3.63 6.74
N ALA A 131 8.29 4.52 7.60
CA ALA A 131 7.47 5.12 8.66
C ALA A 131 6.43 6.14 8.13
N ILE A 132 6.82 6.96 7.14
CA ILE A 132 5.99 8.04 6.60
C ILE A 132 4.65 7.60 6.00
N PRO A 133 4.57 6.59 5.10
CA PRO A 133 3.29 6.18 4.50
C PRO A 133 2.36 5.59 5.56
N THR A 134 2.91 4.85 6.54
CA THR A 134 2.15 4.32 7.67
C THR A 134 1.55 5.45 8.51
N GLY A 135 2.37 6.47 8.85
CA GLY A 135 1.91 7.63 9.59
C GLY A 135 0.81 8.40 8.85
N LEU A 136 1.02 8.64 7.55
CA LEU A 136 0.07 9.35 6.70
C LEU A 136 -1.27 8.62 6.57
N ILE A 137 -1.24 7.31 6.31
CA ILE A 137 -2.47 6.51 6.24
C ILE A 137 -3.18 6.54 7.60
N THR A 138 -2.44 6.48 8.69
CA THR A 138 -3.00 6.50 10.05
C THR A 138 -3.70 7.82 10.37
N THR A 139 -3.15 8.98 9.97
CA THR A 139 -3.81 10.27 10.19
C THR A 139 -5.09 10.42 9.37
N HIS A 140 -5.08 9.95 8.11
CA HIS A 140 -6.30 9.96 7.29
C HIS A 140 -7.33 8.97 7.81
N MET A 141 -6.90 7.82 8.30
CA MET A 141 -7.76 6.81 8.89
C MET A 141 -8.38 7.29 10.21
N SER A 142 -7.61 7.91 11.11
CA SER A 142 -8.13 8.49 12.35
C SER A 142 -9.15 9.59 12.05
N SER A 143 -8.88 10.45 11.07
CA SER A 143 -9.83 11.49 10.64
C SER A 143 -11.13 10.90 10.07
N ALA A 144 -11.06 9.77 9.37
CA ALA A 144 -12.23 9.08 8.81
C ALA A 144 -13.07 8.39 9.90
N PHE A 145 -12.43 7.82 10.92
CA PHE A 145 -13.10 7.28 12.09
C PHE A 145 -13.74 8.37 12.94
N GLN A 146 -13.04 9.48 13.15
CA GLN A 146 -13.55 10.67 13.84
C GLN A 146 -14.83 11.14 13.14
N LYS A 147 -14.79 11.43 11.83
CA LYS A 147 -15.98 11.88 11.07
C LYS A 147 -17.21 10.98 11.22
N ARG A 148 -17.06 9.66 11.42
CA ARG A 148 -18.18 8.74 11.67
C ARG A 148 -18.72 8.81 13.08
N HIS A 149 -17.85 9.02 14.08
CA HIS A 149 -18.25 9.10 15.48
C HIS A 149 -19.00 10.40 15.82
N TRP A 150 -18.74 11.49 15.07
CA TRP A 150 -19.34 12.81 15.33
C TRP A 150 -20.56 13.15 14.48
N GLN A 151 -21.08 12.21 13.69
CA GLN A 151 -22.38 12.34 13.02
C GLN A 151 -23.52 11.89 13.93
N ARG A 152 -23.66 12.52 15.09
CA ARG A 152 -24.88 12.37 15.90
C ARG A 152 -26.00 13.12 15.18
N LYS A 153 -27.01 12.40 14.70
CA LYS A 153 -28.21 13.04 14.15
C LYS A 153 -29.10 13.45 15.29
N CYS A 154 -29.50 14.72 15.33
CA CYS A 154 -30.52 15.19 16.24
C CYS A 154 -31.84 14.42 16.00
N PRO A 155 -32.47 13.83 17.03
CA PRO A 155 -33.70 13.06 16.87
C PRO A 155 -34.89 13.91 16.42
N GLN A 156 -34.87 15.22 16.74
CA GLN A 156 -35.97 16.14 16.47
C GLN A 156 -35.89 16.76 15.07
N CYS A 157 -34.73 17.29 14.68
CA CYS A 157 -34.58 18.09 13.44
C CYS A 157 -33.64 17.44 12.41
N GLN A 158 -33.09 16.26 12.68
CA GLN A 158 -32.17 15.51 11.82
C GLN A 158 -30.90 16.24 11.38
N GLN A 159 -30.57 17.37 12.00
CA GLN A 159 -29.29 18.04 11.81
C GLN A 159 -28.16 17.11 12.25
N SER A 160 -27.07 17.09 11.47
CA SER A 160 -25.90 16.21 11.69
C SER A 160 -24.59 16.96 11.93
N GLN A 161 -24.61 18.30 11.85
CA GLN A 161 -23.46 19.15 12.09
C GLN A 161 -23.60 19.83 13.45
N HIS A 162 -22.91 19.28 14.44
CA HIS A 162 -22.82 19.81 15.80
C HIS A 162 -21.36 19.99 16.18
N GLU A 163 -21.08 20.93 17.08
CA GLU A 163 -19.75 21.12 17.64
C GLU A 163 -19.38 19.92 18.54
N HIS A 164 -18.09 19.60 18.63
CA HIS A 164 -17.60 18.38 19.27
C HIS A 164 -18.04 18.20 20.73
N SER A 165 -18.25 19.29 21.47
CA SER A 165 -18.68 19.31 22.87
C SER A 165 -20.14 19.73 23.06
N ALA A 166 -20.94 19.78 22.00
CA ALA A 166 -22.33 20.24 22.08
C ALA A 166 -23.22 19.19 22.76
N GLN A 167 -23.77 19.52 23.93
CA GLN A 167 -24.81 18.71 24.59
C GLN A 167 -26.20 18.93 23.98
N TYR A 168 -26.38 20.03 23.26
CA TYR A 168 -27.65 20.45 22.66
C TYR A 168 -27.48 20.74 21.16
N CYS A 169 -28.54 20.51 20.40
CA CYS A 169 -28.58 20.78 18.97
C CYS A 169 -28.55 22.29 18.70
N ASN A 170 -27.56 22.78 17.95
CA ASN A 170 -27.42 24.19 17.51
C ASN A 170 -28.63 24.75 16.74
N ARG A 171 -29.42 23.92 16.05
CA ARG A 171 -30.59 24.35 15.28
C ARG A 171 -31.91 24.40 16.07
N CYS A 172 -32.15 23.42 16.94
CA CYS A 172 -33.47 23.25 17.60
C CYS A 172 -33.41 23.18 19.14
N GLY A 173 -32.22 23.22 19.74
CA GLY A 173 -32.04 23.20 21.19
C GLY A 173 -32.33 21.86 21.89
N SER A 174 -32.70 20.79 21.17
CA SER A 174 -32.91 19.48 21.78
C SER A 174 -31.61 18.83 22.26
N LYS A 175 -31.66 18.08 23.37
CA LYS A 175 -30.51 17.35 23.91
C LYS A 175 -30.06 16.27 22.92
N LEU A 176 -28.77 16.22 22.62
CA LEU A 176 -28.20 15.20 21.73
C LEU A 176 -28.02 13.88 22.49
N PRO A 177 -28.23 12.73 21.83
CA PRO A 177 -27.91 11.43 22.41
C PRO A 177 -26.40 11.32 22.67
N ASP A 178 -26.04 10.65 23.77
CA ASP A 178 -24.65 10.48 24.23
C ASP A 178 -23.78 9.68 23.25
#